data_AF-A0A965CTN4-F1
#
_entry.id   AF-A0A965CTN4-F1
#
_cell.length_a   1.000
_cell.length_b   1.000
_cell.length_c   1.000
_cell.angle_alpha   90.00
_cell.angle_beta   90.00
_cell.angle_gamma   90.00
#
_symmetry.space_group_name_H-M   'P 1'
#
loop_
_entity.id
_entity.type
_entity.pdbx_description
1 polymer ?
#
loop_
_entity_poly.entity_id
_entity_poly.type
_entity_poly.pdbx_seq_one_letter_code
_entity_poly.pdbx_strand_id
1 'polypeptide(L)'
;KHWASLGILETVDENMANAAKVHAVERGRVLNRHAMIAFGGGAPLHACRIARKLGIDRVIIPKGAGVGSALGFLRAPMSFEVVRSFKTQFSHFELEQVNRMLEEMSREAHSMNLHQNAGSDETVEERKVDVRYLGQGHELTIPINPGKLSTKDVEDLREKFEELYHQIYGLNLPEMEVEAISWSVTVKSPEATTSQTNSEGMDQTEPESIGLREVFDTNLERVEQAKVYNRSDLCAGQSIHGLCVIQEPETTVIVPQGFSTGIYDLQGRMLAQAVTGTPGHVNTMAKAVSHFLERFPVTSMQPGDVFVTNDPWMGTGHLFDFVVVSPAYYRGKATALFASTCHMIDVGGRGFSAEARSIYEEGVRIPHMKLRDGDQLNQVILSILEANSRNPVEVKGDLL
;
A
#
# COMPACT_ATOMS: atom_id res chain seq x y z
N LYS A 1 19.03 -23.98 -4.64
CA LYS A 1 18.11 -24.92 -3.94
C LYS A 1 16.78 -24.27 -3.52
N HIS A 2 16.71 -22.95 -3.34
CA HIS A 2 15.51 -22.25 -2.86
C HIS A 2 14.60 -21.69 -3.97
N TRP A 3 15.02 -21.73 -5.24
CA TRP A 3 14.30 -21.14 -6.38
C TRP A 3 12.88 -21.67 -6.60
N ALA A 4 12.61 -22.96 -6.36
CA ALA A 4 11.26 -23.50 -6.45
C ALA A 4 10.33 -22.91 -5.38
N SER A 5 10.82 -22.76 -4.14
CA SER A 5 10.07 -22.13 -3.05
C SER A 5 9.90 -20.63 -3.28
N LEU A 6 10.90 -19.94 -3.82
CA LEU A 6 10.80 -18.53 -4.19
C LEU A 6 9.74 -18.30 -5.27
N GLY A 7 9.70 -19.14 -6.31
CA GLY A 7 8.69 -19.06 -7.37
C GLY A 7 7.26 -19.26 -6.85
N ILE A 8 7.07 -20.17 -5.88
CA ILE A 8 5.77 -20.36 -5.21
C ILE A 8 5.39 -19.09 -4.45
N LEU A 9 6.30 -18.55 -3.63
CA LEU A 9 6.06 -17.32 -2.87
C LEU A 9 5.72 -16.15 -3.79
N GLU A 10 6.48 -15.98 -4.87
CA GLU A 10 6.26 -14.91 -5.84
C GLU A 10 4.90 -15.03 -6.53
N THR A 11 4.53 -16.24 -6.95
CA THR A 11 3.21 -16.50 -7.57
C THR A 11 2.06 -16.19 -6.60
N VAL A 12 2.19 -16.58 -5.33
CA VAL A 12 1.17 -16.32 -4.31
C VAL A 12 1.05 -14.82 -4.03
N ASP A 13 2.19 -14.14 -3.84
CA ASP A 13 2.22 -12.70 -3.55
C ASP A 13 1.67 -11.86 -4.71
N GLU A 14 2.03 -12.20 -5.95
CA GLU A 14 1.51 -11.54 -7.14
C GLU A 14 0.00 -11.75 -7.30
N ASN A 15 -0.50 -12.97 -7.08
CA ASN A 15 -1.93 -13.24 -7.13
C ASN A 15 -2.70 -12.44 -6.08
N MET A 16 -2.19 -12.37 -4.84
CA MET A 16 -2.80 -11.59 -3.76
C MET A 16 -2.74 -10.08 -4.04
N ALA A 17 -1.60 -9.57 -4.51
CA ALA A 17 -1.46 -8.17 -4.89
C ALA A 17 -2.39 -7.80 -6.06
N ASN A 18 -2.50 -8.66 -7.08
CA ASN A 18 -3.39 -8.42 -8.20
C ASN A 18 -4.87 -8.39 -7.76
N ALA A 19 -5.29 -9.31 -6.89
CA ALA A 19 -6.65 -9.30 -6.33
C ALA A 19 -6.95 -7.99 -5.59
N ALA A 20 -5.98 -7.48 -4.80
CA ALA A 20 -6.11 -6.20 -4.13
C ALA A 20 -6.18 -5.02 -5.11
N LYS A 21 -5.37 -5.02 -6.18
CA LYS A 21 -5.40 -4.00 -7.25
C LYS A 21 -6.76 -3.95 -7.93
N VAL A 22 -7.29 -5.11 -8.35
CA VAL A 22 -8.61 -5.20 -9.00
C VAL A 22 -9.69 -4.62 -8.10
N HIS A 23 -9.72 -5.03 -6.83
CA HIS A 23 -10.71 -4.53 -5.87
C HIS A 23 -10.61 -3.00 -5.65
N ALA A 24 -9.40 -2.46 -5.64
CA ALA A 24 -9.18 -1.02 -5.48
C ALA A 24 -9.67 -0.25 -6.71
N VAL A 25 -9.38 -0.75 -7.91
CA VAL A 25 -9.84 -0.15 -9.18
C VAL A 25 -11.36 -0.15 -9.28
N GLU A 26 -12.02 -1.26 -8.92
CA GLU A 26 -13.50 -1.35 -8.88
C GLU A 26 -14.15 -0.30 -7.95
N ARG A 27 -13.41 0.17 -6.94
CA ARG A 27 -13.88 1.16 -5.97
C ARG A 27 -13.32 2.57 -6.20
N GLY A 28 -12.61 2.81 -7.31
CA GLY A 28 -11.96 4.09 -7.59
C GLY A 28 -10.92 4.51 -6.54
N ARG A 29 -10.28 3.54 -5.88
CA ARG A 29 -9.32 3.79 -4.78
C ARG A 29 -7.88 3.64 -5.27
N VAL A 30 -7.03 4.56 -4.82
CA VAL A 30 -5.57 4.47 -4.99
C VAL A 30 -4.96 3.84 -3.75
N LEU A 31 -4.30 2.69 -3.90
CA LEU A 31 -3.82 1.87 -2.77
C LEU A 31 -2.68 2.53 -1.98
N ASN A 32 -1.75 3.24 -2.64
CA ASN A 32 -0.59 3.87 -2.00
C ASN A 32 -0.93 4.98 -0.97
N ARG A 33 -2.21 5.41 -0.90
CA ARG A 33 -2.70 6.39 0.10
C ARG A 33 -3.28 5.73 1.35
N HIS A 34 -3.24 4.41 1.45
CA HIS A 34 -3.85 3.65 2.55
C HIS A 34 -2.80 2.82 3.27
N ALA A 35 -3.01 2.62 4.57
CA ALA A 35 -2.25 1.62 5.32
C ALA A 35 -2.85 0.22 5.07
N MET A 36 -1.99 -0.78 4.91
CA MET A 36 -2.43 -2.17 4.83
C MET A 36 -2.53 -2.77 6.22
N ILE A 37 -3.68 -3.36 6.57
CA ILE A 37 -3.85 -4.15 7.79
C ILE A 37 -3.74 -5.63 7.41
N ALA A 38 -2.73 -6.32 7.92
CA ALA A 38 -2.53 -7.75 7.62
C ALA A 38 -2.97 -8.62 8.81
N PHE A 39 -4.01 -9.42 8.61
CA PHE A 39 -4.53 -10.39 9.58
C PHE A 39 -4.88 -11.72 8.89
N GLY A 40 -5.02 -12.78 9.69
CA GLY A 40 -5.06 -14.17 9.27
C GLY A 40 -3.71 -14.87 9.52
N GLY A 41 -3.71 -16.20 9.59
CA GLY A 41 -2.51 -16.98 9.95
C GLY A 41 -1.33 -16.80 8.98
N GLY A 42 -1.62 -16.68 7.68
CA GLY A 42 -0.58 -16.53 6.65
C GLY A 42 -0.28 -15.08 6.25
N ALA A 43 -1.18 -14.12 6.48
CA ALA A 43 -1.04 -12.79 5.91
C ALA A 43 0.24 -12.04 6.38
N PRO A 44 0.63 -12.09 7.66
CA PRO A 44 1.86 -11.43 8.13
C PRO A 44 3.16 -11.93 7.50
N LEU A 45 3.19 -13.16 6.94
CA LEU A 45 4.35 -13.70 6.22
C LEU A 45 4.57 -12.96 4.89
N HIS A 46 3.48 -12.58 4.24
CA HIS A 46 3.47 -12.01 2.88
C HIS A 46 3.31 -10.48 2.90
N ALA A 47 2.93 -9.90 4.03
CA ALA A 47 2.47 -8.53 4.13
C ALA A 47 3.47 -7.49 3.59
N CYS A 48 4.74 -7.54 4.00
CA CYS A 48 5.74 -6.58 3.52
C CYS A 48 5.97 -6.67 2.00
N ARG A 49 5.88 -7.87 1.41
CA ARG A 49 6.07 -8.08 -0.02
C ARG A 49 4.87 -7.60 -0.83
N ILE A 50 3.66 -7.93 -0.38
CA ILE A 50 2.42 -7.45 -0.99
C ILE A 50 2.35 -5.92 -0.92
N ALA A 51 2.63 -5.33 0.25
CA ALA A 51 2.63 -3.88 0.41
C ALA A 51 3.56 -3.21 -0.59
N ARG A 52 4.78 -3.74 -0.78
CA ARG A 52 5.73 -3.23 -1.78
C ARG A 52 5.17 -3.31 -3.21
N LYS A 53 4.59 -4.45 -3.60
CA LYS A 53 3.96 -4.63 -4.94
C LYS A 53 2.76 -3.71 -5.19
N LEU A 54 2.13 -3.25 -4.12
CA LEU A 54 1.00 -2.33 -4.13
C LEU A 54 1.39 -0.85 -3.95
N GLY A 55 2.67 -0.56 -3.73
CA GLY A 55 3.14 0.80 -3.42
C GLY A 55 2.66 1.33 -2.06
N ILE A 56 2.34 0.45 -1.10
CA ILE A 56 1.88 0.81 0.24
C ILE A 56 3.09 1.00 1.16
N ASP A 57 3.19 2.18 1.76
CA ASP A 57 4.30 2.59 2.63
C ASP A 57 4.15 2.12 4.08
N ARG A 58 2.92 1.78 4.50
CA ARG A 58 2.59 1.42 5.88
C ARG A 58 1.84 0.10 5.98
N VAL A 59 2.43 -0.84 6.71
CA VAL A 59 1.79 -2.10 7.08
C VAL A 59 1.55 -2.12 8.58
N ILE A 60 0.32 -2.45 8.98
CA ILE A 60 -0.10 -2.60 10.37
C ILE A 60 -0.43 -4.07 10.59
N ILE A 61 0.27 -4.70 11.53
CA ILE A 61 0.02 -6.08 11.94
C ILE A 61 -0.51 -6.05 13.39
N PRO A 62 -1.82 -6.20 13.60
CA PRO A 62 -2.42 -6.14 14.93
C PRO A 62 -1.96 -7.34 15.77
N LYS A 63 -1.94 -7.17 17.09
CA LYS A 63 -1.72 -8.29 18.02
C LYS A 63 -2.81 -9.34 17.83
N GLY A 64 -2.43 -10.62 17.73
CA GLY A 64 -3.39 -11.69 17.44
C GLY A 64 -3.87 -11.69 15.98
N ALA A 65 -3.05 -11.18 15.06
CA ALA A 65 -3.33 -11.18 13.63
C ALA A 65 -3.78 -12.57 13.13
N GLY A 66 -3.17 -13.66 13.61
CA GLY A 66 -3.54 -15.02 13.22
C GLY A 66 -5.00 -15.40 13.46
N VAL A 67 -5.66 -14.76 14.43
CA VAL A 67 -7.07 -15.01 14.83
C VAL A 67 -7.96 -13.78 14.63
N GLY A 68 -7.57 -12.87 13.72
CA GLY A 68 -8.24 -11.59 13.49
C GLY A 68 -9.76 -11.70 13.28
N SER A 69 -10.23 -12.71 12.53
CA SER A 69 -11.68 -12.91 12.30
C SER A 69 -12.46 -13.26 13.57
N ALA A 70 -11.87 -14.07 14.47
CA ALA A 70 -12.50 -14.43 15.74
C ALA A 70 -12.54 -13.24 16.70
N LEU A 71 -11.46 -12.45 16.75
CA LEU A 71 -11.42 -11.21 17.52
C LEU A 71 -12.44 -10.20 17.00
N GLY A 72 -12.57 -10.08 15.68
CA GLY A 72 -13.58 -9.24 15.03
C GLY A 72 -14.99 -9.68 15.41
N PHE A 73 -15.28 -10.98 15.35
CA PHE A 73 -16.58 -11.52 15.78
C PHE A 73 -16.90 -11.23 17.24
N LEU A 74 -15.93 -11.40 18.15
CA LEU A 74 -16.13 -11.15 19.59
C LEU A 74 -16.27 -9.66 19.93
N ARG A 75 -15.76 -8.76 19.08
CA ARG A 75 -15.82 -7.30 19.27
C ARG A 75 -16.91 -6.62 18.45
N ALA A 76 -17.45 -7.29 17.43
CA ALA A 76 -18.46 -6.72 16.58
C ALA A 76 -19.72 -6.43 17.41
N PRO A 77 -20.29 -5.22 17.33
CA PRO A 77 -21.56 -4.95 17.97
C PRO A 77 -22.61 -5.88 17.39
N MET A 78 -23.54 -6.36 18.22
CA MET A 78 -24.69 -7.10 17.72
C MET A 78 -25.49 -6.19 16.78
N SER A 79 -25.62 -6.60 15.53
CA SER A 79 -26.30 -5.81 14.50
C SER A 79 -27.34 -6.66 13.78
N PHE A 80 -28.55 -6.12 13.63
CA PHE A 80 -29.59 -6.71 12.80
C PHE A 80 -29.87 -5.78 11.61
N GLU A 81 -29.80 -6.35 10.41
CA GLU A 81 -30.09 -5.64 9.17
C GLU A 81 -31.35 -6.22 8.53
N VAL A 82 -32.32 -5.34 8.28
CA VAL A 82 -33.51 -5.66 7.50
C VAL A 82 -33.37 -4.98 6.14
N VAL A 83 -33.46 -5.78 5.08
CA VAL A 83 -33.41 -5.29 3.68
C VAL A 83 -34.76 -5.57 3.00
N ARG A 84 -35.27 -4.58 2.26
CA ARG A 84 -36.48 -4.70 1.43
C ARG A 84 -36.23 -4.10 0.05
N SER A 85 -36.63 -4.83 -0.99
CA SER A 85 -36.68 -4.30 -2.35
C SER A 85 -37.95 -3.48 -2.52
N PHE A 86 -37.79 -2.17 -2.70
CA PHE A 86 -38.90 -1.27 -2.98
C PHE A 86 -38.44 -0.29 -4.04
N LYS A 87 -38.83 -0.62 -5.28
CA LYS A 87 -38.39 0.10 -6.46
C LYS A 87 -39.15 1.41 -6.59
N THR A 88 -38.43 2.53 -6.59
CA THR A 88 -39.04 3.87 -6.67
C THR A 88 -38.25 4.77 -7.61
N GLN A 89 -38.92 5.35 -8.60
CA GLN A 89 -38.34 6.38 -9.46
C GLN A 89 -38.39 7.73 -8.76
N PHE A 90 -37.36 8.56 -8.91
CA PHE A 90 -37.28 9.84 -8.21
C PHE A 90 -38.29 10.86 -8.76
N SER A 91 -38.63 10.78 -10.04
CA SER A 91 -39.71 11.55 -10.66
C SER A 91 -41.10 11.28 -10.06
N HIS A 92 -41.32 10.07 -9.54
CA HIS A 92 -42.60 9.61 -8.97
C HIS A 92 -42.38 9.01 -7.58
N PHE A 93 -41.66 9.75 -6.74
CA PHE A 93 -41.24 9.22 -5.44
C PHE A 93 -42.40 9.17 -4.44
N GLU A 94 -42.84 7.97 -4.09
CA GLU A 94 -43.94 7.75 -3.14
C GLU A 94 -43.45 7.84 -1.68
N LEU A 95 -43.17 9.07 -1.26
CA LEU A 95 -42.53 9.38 0.04
C LEU A 95 -43.25 8.75 1.24
N GLU A 96 -44.58 8.75 1.25
CA GLU A 96 -45.35 8.14 2.34
C GLU A 96 -45.17 6.61 2.40
N GLN A 97 -45.11 5.93 1.27
CA GLN A 97 -44.92 4.48 1.22
C GLN A 97 -43.52 4.09 1.68
N VAL A 98 -42.51 4.82 1.20
CA VAL A 98 -41.11 4.63 1.63
C VAL A 98 -40.97 4.85 3.13
N ASN A 99 -41.55 5.93 3.68
CA ASN A 99 -41.52 6.20 5.11
C ASN A 99 -42.22 5.11 5.94
N ARG A 100 -43.39 4.61 5.48
CA ARG A 100 -44.08 3.49 6.15
C ARG A 100 -43.22 2.24 6.17
N MET A 101 -42.64 1.87 5.04
CA MET A 101 -41.75 0.72 4.93
C MET A 101 -40.51 0.87 5.83
N LEU A 102 -39.84 2.01 5.82
CA LEU A 102 -38.67 2.25 6.68
C LEU A 102 -39.02 2.18 8.18
N GLU A 103 -40.21 2.67 8.56
CA GLU A 103 -40.70 2.60 9.95
C GLU A 103 -41.05 1.16 10.37
N GLU A 104 -41.57 0.33 9.45
CA GLU A 104 -41.79 -1.09 9.66
C GLU A 104 -40.46 -1.86 9.80
N MET A 105 -39.51 -1.61 8.90
CA MET A 105 -38.16 -2.21 8.95
C MET A 105 -37.39 -1.80 10.21
N SER A 106 -37.50 -0.54 10.63
CA SER A 106 -36.91 -0.05 11.88
C SER A 106 -37.51 -0.80 13.09
N ARG A 107 -38.85 -0.91 13.17
CA ARG A 107 -39.51 -1.68 14.24
C ARG A 107 -39.08 -3.15 14.26
N GLU A 108 -39.01 -3.79 13.10
CA GLU A 108 -38.52 -5.17 12.95
C GLU A 108 -37.08 -5.31 13.46
N ALA A 109 -36.16 -4.44 13.00
CA ALA A 109 -34.75 -4.47 13.41
C ALA A 109 -34.54 -4.22 14.91
N HIS A 110 -35.25 -3.23 15.49
CA HIS A 110 -35.19 -2.96 16.94
C HIS A 110 -35.74 -4.12 17.76
N SER A 111 -36.87 -4.72 17.35
CA SER A 111 -37.42 -5.87 18.08
C SER A 111 -36.46 -7.05 18.13
N MET A 112 -35.77 -7.34 17.01
CA MET A 112 -34.79 -8.44 16.94
C MET A 112 -33.54 -8.15 17.78
N ASN A 113 -33.08 -6.90 17.81
CA ASN A 113 -31.91 -6.49 18.60
C ASN A 113 -32.19 -6.59 20.10
N LEU A 114 -33.33 -6.05 20.58
CA LEU A 114 -33.72 -6.07 21.99
C LEU A 114 -33.89 -7.48 22.55
N HIS A 115 -34.34 -8.44 21.73
CA HIS A 115 -34.50 -9.83 22.17
C HIS A 115 -33.17 -10.55 22.45
N GLN A 116 -32.05 -10.09 21.87
CA GLN A 116 -30.73 -10.73 22.05
C GLN A 116 -29.74 -9.92 22.89
N ASN A 117 -30.00 -8.62 23.07
CA ASN A 117 -29.09 -7.72 23.79
C ASN A 117 -29.43 -7.70 25.30
N ALA A 118 -28.86 -8.65 26.06
CA ALA A 118 -29.17 -8.88 27.47
C ALA A 118 -28.63 -7.84 28.47
N GLY A 119 -28.48 -6.56 28.11
CA GLY A 119 -27.85 -5.60 29.03
C GLY A 119 -27.86 -4.10 28.71
N SER A 120 -28.42 -3.64 27.58
CA SER A 120 -28.58 -2.20 27.31
C SER A 120 -29.73 -1.94 26.33
N ASP A 121 -30.58 -0.96 26.65
CA ASP A 121 -31.66 -0.46 25.77
C ASP A 121 -31.13 0.57 24.74
N GLU A 122 -29.87 0.99 24.85
CA GLU A 122 -29.28 1.91 23.88
C GLU A 122 -28.99 1.17 22.57
N THR A 123 -29.49 1.73 21.46
CA THR A 123 -29.25 1.21 20.11
C THR A 123 -28.91 2.36 19.17
N VAL A 124 -28.14 2.05 18.13
CA VAL A 124 -27.80 2.97 17.04
C VAL A 124 -28.45 2.45 15.77
N GLU A 125 -29.29 3.27 15.14
CA GLU A 125 -29.93 2.96 13.87
C GLU A 125 -29.18 3.64 12.73
N GLU A 126 -28.85 2.86 11.70
CA GLU A 126 -28.30 3.30 10.43
C GLU A 126 -29.27 2.91 9.31
N ARG A 127 -29.37 3.74 8.28
CA ARG A 127 -30.18 3.45 7.11
C ARG A 127 -29.40 3.73 5.83
N LYS A 128 -29.66 2.93 4.80
CA LYS A 128 -29.07 3.10 3.47
C LYS A 128 -30.08 2.76 2.38
N VAL A 129 -29.84 3.30 1.19
CA VAL A 129 -30.58 2.98 -0.03
C VAL A 129 -29.62 2.70 -1.17
N ASP A 130 -29.92 1.68 -1.94
CA ASP A 130 -29.21 1.35 -3.17
C ASP A 130 -29.91 2.02 -4.36
N VAL A 131 -29.15 2.84 -5.08
CA VAL A 131 -29.65 3.74 -6.12
C VAL A 131 -28.88 3.51 -7.41
N ARG A 132 -29.56 3.63 -8.55
CA ARG A 132 -28.93 3.56 -9.88
C ARG A 132 -29.68 4.39 -10.91
N TYR A 133 -29.06 4.60 -12.06
CA TYR A 133 -29.78 5.07 -13.23
C TYR A 133 -30.70 3.96 -13.78
N LEU A 134 -31.87 4.35 -14.27
CA LEU A 134 -32.85 3.45 -14.87
C LEU A 134 -32.21 2.67 -16.03
N GLY A 135 -32.29 1.34 -15.95
CA GLY A 135 -31.71 0.43 -16.96
C GLY A 135 -30.25 0.02 -16.68
N GLN A 136 -29.61 0.54 -15.64
CA GLN A 136 -28.27 0.12 -15.23
C GLN A 136 -28.31 -1.19 -14.41
N GLY A 137 -27.26 -2.00 -14.50
CA GLY A 137 -27.12 -3.25 -13.73
C GLY A 137 -26.33 -3.15 -12.42
N HIS A 138 -25.81 -1.97 -12.07
CA HIS A 138 -24.98 -1.74 -10.88
C HIS A 138 -25.55 -0.58 -10.07
N GLU A 139 -25.50 -0.75 -8.75
CA GLU A 139 -26.12 0.14 -7.77
C GLU A 139 -25.04 0.79 -6.90
N LEU A 140 -25.31 2.03 -6.48
CA LEU A 140 -24.51 2.76 -5.51
C LEU A 140 -25.30 2.90 -4.22
N THR A 141 -24.68 2.53 -3.11
CA THR A 141 -25.27 2.61 -1.78
C THR A 141 -25.06 4.00 -1.18
N ILE A 142 -26.15 4.65 -0.75
CA ILE A 142 -26.15 5.98 -0.16
C ILE A 142 -26.71 5.93 1.27
N PRO A 143 -25.98 6.45 2.27
CA PRO A 143 -26.49 6.54 3.64
C PRO A 143 -27.60 7.59 3.74
N ILE A 144 -28.64 7.29 4.51
CA ILE A 144 -29.76 8.20 4.80
C ILE A 144 -29.91 8.39 6.30
N ASN A 145 -30.33 9.58 6.70
CA ASN A 145 -30.52 9.89 8.12
C ASN A 145 -31.67 9.04 8.69
N PRO A 146 -31.53 8.53 9.93
CA PRO A 146 -32.65 7.92 10.65
C PRO A 146 -33.80 8.92 10.84
N GLY A 147 -35.04 8.43 10.82
CA GLY A 147 -36.24 9.26 10.94
C GLY A 147 -37.11 9.28 9.67
N LYS A 148 -38.07 10.20 9.61
CA LYS A 148 -38.93 10.34 8.42
C LYS A 148 -38.22 11.17 7.37
N LEU A 149 -38.14 10.64 6.15
CA LEU A 149 -37.65 11.37 4.98
C LEU A 149 -38.66 12.47 4.62
N SER A 150 -38.13 13.66 4.38
CA SER A 150 -38.84 14.80 3.79
C SER A 150 -38.63 14.85 2.27
N THR A 151 -39.35 15.71 1.57
CA THR A 151 -39.12 15.95 0.13
C THR A 151 -37.71 16.47 -0.14
N LYS A 152 -37.18 17.30 0.76
CA LYS A 152 -35.80 17.80 0.67
C LYS A 152 -34.77 16.67 0.78
N ASP A 153 -34.99 15.71 1.67
CA ASP A 153 -34.07 14.57 1.79
C ASP A 153 -34.01 13.74 0.50
N VAL A 154 -35.11 13.67 -0.27
CA VAL A 154 -35.14 12.98 -1.58
C VAL A 154 -34.34 13.75 -2.63
N GLU A 155 -34.43 15.08 -2.65
CA GLU A 155 -33.61 15.95 -3.50
C GLU A 155 -32.12 15.80 -3.17
N ASP A 156 -31.76 15.93 -1.88
CA ASP A 156 -30.39 15.75 -1.39
C ASP A 156 -29.84 14.35 -1.73
N LEU A 157 -30.70 13.33 -1.73
CA LEU A 157 -30.30 11.95 -2.04
C LEU A 157 -29.97 11.76 -3.53
N ARG A 158 -30.70 12.44 -4.41
CA ARG A 158 -30.38 12.46 -5.85
C ARG A 158 -29.04 13.15 -6.08
N GLU A 159 -28.81 14.30 -5.46
CA GLU A 159 -27.54 15.02 -5.59
C GLU A 159 -26.36 14.17 -5.10
N LYS A 160 -26.49 13.54 -3.91
CA LYS A 160 -25.47 12.61 -3.38
C LYS A 160 -25.20 11.43 -4.30
N PHE A 161 -26.23 10.90 -4.96
CA PHE A 161 -26.08 9.83 -5.94
C PHE A 161 -25.23 10.31 -7.12
N GLU A 162 -25.59 11.44 -7.72
CA GLU A 162 -24.90 12.00 -8.88
C GLU A 162 -23.45 12.39 -8.55
N GLU A 163 -23.19 12.95 -7.37
CA GLU A 163 -21.83 13.22 -6.88
C GLU A 163 -21.00 11.95 -6.71
N LEU A 164 -21.56 10.92 -6.04
CA LEU A 164 -20.86 9.65 -5.84
C LEU A 164 -20.61 8.92 -7.16
N TYR A 165 -21.57 8.97 -8.07
CA TYR A 165 -21.44 8.41 -9.41
C TYR A 165 -20.34 9.12 -10.20
N HIS A 166 -20.26 10.46 -10.12
CA HIS A 166 -19.17 11.22 -10.71
C HIS A 166 -17.80 10.83 -10.14
N GLN A 167 -17.72 10.65 -8.82
CA GLN A 167 -16.47 10.28 -8.15
C GLN A 167 -15.96 8.90 -8.59
N ILE A 168 -16.86 7.95 -8.84
CA ILE A 168 -16.50 6.57 -9.22
C ILE A 168 -16.27 6.44 -10.72
N TYR A 169 -17.14 7.04 -11.56
CA TYR A 169 -17.17 6.80 -13.01
C TYR A 169 -16.75 8.02 -13.86
N GLY A 170 -16.58 9.20 -13.27
CA GLY A 170 -16.11 10.42 -13.94
C GLY A 170 -17.10 11.13 -14.87
N LEU A 171 -18.38 10.74 -14.86
CA LEU A 171 -19.42 11.31 -15.71
C LEU A 171 -20.77 11.34 -14.99
N ASN A 172 -21.66 12.27 -15.38
CA ASN A 172 -23.04 12.33 -14.90
C ASN A 172 -23.97 12.08 -16.09
N LEU A 173 -25.13 11.46 -15.83
CA LEU A 173 -26.16 11.23 -16.83
C LEU A 173 -27.41 12.06 -16.47
N PRO A 174 -27.39 13.39 -16.66
CA PRO A 174 -28.44 14.29 -16.15
C PRO A 174 -29.83 14.01 -16.75
N GLU A 175 -29.88 13.46 -17.97
CA GLU A 175 -31.14 13.12 -18.66
C GLU A 175 -31.69 11.75 -18.25
N MET A 176 -30.92 10.94 -17.52
CA MET A 176 -31.34 9.61 -17.11
C MET A 176 -32.14 9.67 -15.81
N GLU A 177 -33.26 8.96 -15.81
CA GLU A 177 -34.06 8.79 -14.60
C GLU A 177 -33.28 7.99 -13.55
N VAL A 178 -33.42 8.38 -12.28
CA VAL A 178 -32.78 7.71 -11.14
C VAL A 178 -33.83 6.84 -10.44
N GLU A 179 -33.45 5.63 -10.04
CA GLU A 179 -34.30 4.71 -9.29
C GLU A 179 -33.61 4.19 -8.02
N ALA A 180 -34.34 4.20 -6.90
CA ALA A 180 -34.01 3.44 -5.70
C ALA A 180 -34.50 2.01 -5.88
N ILE A 181 -33.69 1.02 -5.48
CA ILE A 181 -33.99 -0.41 -5.67
C ILE A 181 -34.25 -1.09 -4.33
N SER A 182 -33.36 -0.85 -3.38
CA SER A 182 -33.21 -1.61 -2.16
C SER A 182 -33.01 -0.64 -1.01
N TRP A 183 -33.70 -0.89 0.09
CA TRP A 183 -33.62 -0.10 1.31
C TRP A 183 -33.16 -1.01 2.42
N SER A 184 -32.26 -0.53 3.27
CA SER A 184 -31.78 -1.28 4.43
C SER A 184 -31.84 -0.43 5.69
N VAL A 185 -32.29 -1.05 6.78
CA VAL A 185 -32.23 -0.50 8.13
C VAL A 185 -31.38 -1.44 8.98
N THR A 186 -30.32 -0.92 9.58
CA THR A 186 -29.43 -1.66 10.47
C THR A 186 -29.54 -1.09 11.88
N VAL A 187 -29.87 -1.92 12.86
CA VAL A 187 -29.87 -1.55 14.28
C VAL A 187 -28.73 -2.29 14.97
N LYS A 188 -27.83 -1.52 15.59
CA LYS A 188 -26.63 -2.03 16.27
C LYS A 188 -26.68 -1.71 17.76
N SER A 189 -26.13 -2.59 18.58
CA SER A 189 -25.75 -2.24 19.95
C SER A 189 -24.64 -1.17 19.93
N PRO A 190 -24.51 -0.34 20.97
CA PRO A 190 -23.47 0.67 21.04
C PRO A 190 -22.11 -0.03 20.99
N GLU A 191 -21.14 0.57 20.30
CA GLU A 191 -19.78 0.06 20.36
C GLU A 191 -19.30 0.06 21.82
N ALA A 192 -18.74 -1.06 22.27
CA ALA A 192 -18.10 -1.10 23.57
C ALA A 192 -16.97 -0.06 23.58
N THR A 193 -17.05 0.93 24.47
CA THR A 193 -15.99 1.93 24.65
C THR A 193 -14.68 1.20 24.91
N THR A 194 -13.81 1.15 23.91
CA THR A 194 -12.48 0.61 24.12
C THR A 194 -11.72 1.62 24.94
N SER A 195 -11.31 1.23 26.15
CA SER A 195 -10.33 1.98 26.91
C SER A 195 -9.11 2.16 26.02
N GLN A 196 -8.84 3.40 25.60
CA GLN A 196 -7.57 3.73 24.97
C GLN A 196 -6.48 3.23 25.92
N THR A 197 -5.65 2.30 25.44
CA THR A 197 -4.50 1.87 26.20
C THR A 197 -3.55 3.06 26.18
N ASN A 198 -3.53 3.85 27.26
CA ASN A 198 -2.55 4.91 27.43
C ASN A 198 -1.16 4.28 27.27
N SER A 199 -0.46 4.64 26.21
CA SER A 199 0.94 4.29 25.99
C SER A 199 1.83 5.17 26.88
N GLU A 200 1.66 5.07 28.19
CA GLU A 200 2.61 5.64 29.15
C GLU A 200 3.85 4.73 29.19
N GLY A 201 4.99 5.27 28.76
CA GLY A 201 6.26 4.55 28.70
C GLY A 201 6.58 3.93 27.34
N MET A 202 6.66 4.76 26.29
CA MET A 202 7.25 4.33 25.02
C MET A 202 8.75 4.08 25.22
N ASP A 203 9.16 2.83 25.09
CA ASP A 203 10.57 2.43 25.15
C ASP A 203 11.18 2.56 23.74
N GLN A 204 12.11 3.49 23.54
CA GLN A 204 12.73 3.75 22.23
C GLN A 204 13.95 2.86 21.94
N THR A 205 14.19 1.82 22.74
CA THR A 205 15.34 0.93 22.54
C THR A 205 15.09 -0.11 21.45
N GLU A 206 16.17 -0.71 20.94
CA GLU A 206 16.09 -1.91 20.12
C GLU A 206 15.90 -3.12 21.06
N PRO A 207 14.87 -3.95 20.86
CA PRO A 207 14.61 -5.10 21.71
C PRO A 207 15.69 -6.17 21.54
N GLU A 208 15.89 -6.98 22.58
CA GLU A 208 16.83 -8.10 22.54
C GLU A 208 16.23 -9.27 21.73
N SER A 209 17.00 -9.79 20.77
CA SER A 209 16.57 -10.93 19.96
C SER A 209 16.71 -12.24 20.75
N ILE A 210 15.73 -13.13 20.65
CA ILE A 210 15.78 -14.46 21.28
C ILE A 210 16.69 -15.45 20.55
N GLY A 211 17.22 -15.06 19.39
CA GLY A 211 18.14 -15.86 18.60
C GLY A 211 18.19 -15.41 17.14
N LEU A 212 18.95 -16.16 16.35
CA LEU A 212 19.05 -16.01 14.91
C LEU A 212 18.42 -17.22 14.21
N ARG A 213 17.82 -16.98 13.04
CA ARG A 213 17.28 -18.04 12.18
C ARG A 213 17.69 -17.80 10.74
N GLU A 214 18.11 -18.87 10.08
CA GLU A 214 18.32 -18.85 8.63
C GLU A 214 16.99 -18.65 7.90
N VAL A 215 16.89 -17.56 7.15
CA VAL A 215 15.76 -17.22 6.30
C VAL A 215 16.28 -16.91 4.91
N PHE A 216 15.63 -17.42 3.88
CA PHE A 216 15.92 -16.98 2.52
C PHE A 216 15.34 -15.58 2.34
N ASP A 217 16.19 -14.55 2.36
CA ASP A 217 15.76 -13.18 2.12
C ASP A 217 15.48 -13.04 0.61
N THR A 218 14.23 -12.81 0.30
CA THR A 218 13.74 -12.77 -1.07
C THR A 218 14.12 -11.49 -1.80
N ASN A 219 14.57 -10.47 -1.05
CA ASN A 219 15.18 -9.28 -1.62
C ASN A 219 16.66 -9.49 -1.93
N LEU A 220 17.36 -10.30 -1.13
CA LEU A 220 18.79 -10.60 -1.34
C LEU A 220 19.04 -11.84 -2.20
N GLU A 221 17.98 -12.58 -2.51
CA GLU A 221 17.99 -13.88 -3.20
C GLU A 221 19.00 -14.89 -2.61
N ARG A 222 19.20 -14.82 -1.28
CA ARG A 222 20.14 -15.68 -0.56
C ARG A 222 19.69 -15.92 0.87
N VAL A 223 20.28 -16.92 1.51
CA VAL A 223 20.03 -17.22 2.91
C VAL A 223 20.76 -16.20 3.80
N GLU A 224 20.03 -15.62 4.73
CA GLU A 224 20.50 -14.66 5.73
C GLU A 224 20.14 -15.10 7.14
N GLN A 225 20.87 -14.55 8.11
CA GLN A 225 20.52 -14.70 9.53
C GLN A 225 19.55 -13.59 9.93
N ALA A 226 18.29 -13.94 10.11
CA ALA A 226 17.27 -13.03 10.61
C ALA A 226 17.24 -13.04 12.15
N LYS A 227 17.18 -11.86 12.77
CA LYS A 227 16.92 -11.75 14.21
C LYS A 227 15.50 -12.24 14.51
N VAL A 228 15.35 -13.08 15.52
CA VAL A 228 14.06 -13.63 15.95
C VAL A 228 13.60 -12.92 17.21
N TYR A 229 12.31 -12.60 17.27
CA TYR A 229 11.63 -11.99 18.41
C TYR A 229 10.32 -12.72 18.69
N ASN A 230 9.94 -12.88 19.96
CA ASN A 230 8.55 -13.19 20.29
C ASN A 230 7.78 -11.88 20.37
N ARG A 231 6.59 -11.84 19.78
CA ARG A 231 5.71 -10.66 19.86
C ARG A 231 5.35 -10.28 21.29
N SER A 232 5.27 -11.25 22.20
CA SER A 232 4.97 -11.04 23.63
C SER A 232 6.02 -10.21 24.35
N ASP A 233 7.26 -10.23 23.86
CA ASP A 233 8.42 -9.63 24.52
C ASP A 233 8.67 -8.20 24.02
N LEU A 234 7.92 -7.77 23.00
CA LEU A 234 8.00 -6.43 22.41
C LEU A 234 7.12 -5.42 23.14
N CYS A 235 7.67 -4.24 23.41
CA CYS A 235 6.99 -3.14 24.07
C CYS A 235 6.64 -2.01 23.08
N ALA A 236 5.65 -1.19 23.44
CA ALA A 236 5.29 -0.02 22.66
C ALA A 236 6.46 0.97 22.60
N GLY A 237 6.74 1.52 21.41
CA GLY A 237 7.85 2.45 21.16
C GLY A 237 9.11 1.80 20.59
N GLN A 238 9.29 0.49 20.76
CA GLN A 238 10.50 -0.20 20.34
C GLN A 238 10.58 -0.29 18.82
N SER A 239 11.79 -0.12 18.29
CA SER A 239 12.07 -0.16 16.85
C SER A 239 13.05 -1.27 16.52
N ILE A 240 12.71 -2.08 15.52
CA ILE A 240 13.56 -3.16 15.01
C ILE A 240 13.92 -2.81 13.58
N HIS A 241 15.21 -2.87 13.25
CA HIS A 241 15.71 -2.55 11.93
C HIS A 241 16.34 -3.78 11.26
N GLY A 242 16.20 -3.87 9.93
CA GLY A 242 16.76 -4.96 9.12
C GLY A 242 15.92 -6.23 9.12
N LEU A 243 16.51 -7.30 8.56
CA LEU A 243 15.83 -8.58 8.41
C LEU A 243 15.48 -9.18 9.78
N CYS A 244 14.19 -9.34 10.06
CA CYS A 244 13.75 -9.96 11.29
C CYS A 244 12.51 -10.84 11.11
N VAL A 245 12.36 -11.77 12.06
CA VAL A 245 11.21 -12.67 12.20
C VAL A 245 10.56 -12.40 13.55
N ILE A 246 9.30 -11.97 13.54
CA ILE A 246 8.53 -11.78 14.77
C ILE A 246 7.50 -12.90 14.86
N GLN A 247 7.60 -13.71 15.91
CA GLN A 247 6.80 -14.91 16.09
C GLN A 247 5.64 -14.65 17.04
N GLU A 248 4.48 -15.15 16.66
CA GLU A 248 3.29 -15.29 17.48
C GLU A 248 2.87 -16.78 17.43
N PRO A 249 2.15 -17.29 18.45
CA PRO A 249 1.67 -18.67 18.41
C PRO A 249 0.80 -18.96 17.18
N GLU A 250 0.06 -17.95 16.68
CA GLU A 250 -0.91 -18.11 15.60
C GLU A 250 -0.42 -17.59 14.23
N THR A 251 0.73 -16.90 14.17
CA THR A 251 1.28 -16.35 12.91
C THR A 251 2.75 -15.96 13.03
N THR A 252 3.38 -15.58 11.94
CA THR A 252 4.77 -15.08 11.93
C THR A 252 4.88 -13.91 10.97
N VAL A 253 5.50 -12.83 11.43
CA VAL A 253 5.83 -11.65 10.63
C VAL A 253 7.23 -11.83 10.06
N ILE A 254 7.39 -11.59 8.76
CA ILE A 254 8.70 -11.49 8.10
C ILE A 254 8.90 -10.05 7.65
N VAL A 255 9.95 -9.41 8.15
CA VAL A 255 10.36 -8.05 7.74
C VAL A 255 11.62 -8.17 6.88
N PRO A 256 11.57 -7.96 5.56
CA PRO A 256 12.73 -8.07 4.66
C PRO A 256 13.64 -6.81 4.69
N GLN A 257 14.87 -6.88 4.16
CA GLN A 257 15.77 -5.71 4.08
C GLN A 257 15.34 -4.65 3.03
N GLY A 258 15.73 -3.38 3.21
CA GLY A 258 15.03 -2.24 2.60
C GLY A 258 15.73 -1.33 1.59
N PHE A 259 17.00 -0.92 1.75
CA PHE A 259 17.66 0.05 0.86
C PHE A 259 19.19 -0.04 0.92
N SER A 260 19.87 0.17 -0.22
CA SER A 260 21.35 0.11 -0.33
C SER A 260 21.92 1.48 -0.62
N THR A 261 22.53 2.11 0.39
CA THR A 261 23.21 3.40 0.25
C THR A 261 24.67 3.28 0.72
N GLY A 262 25.53 4.12 0.15
CA GLY A 262 26.96 4.13 0.48
C GLY A 262 27.55 5.53 0.47
N ILE A 263 28.49 5.77 1.38
CA ILE A 263 29.36 6.93 1.41
C ILE A 263 30.72 6.49 0.89
N TYR A 264 31.26 7.23 -0.07
CA TYR A 264 32.52 6.95 -0.73
C TYR A 264 33.45 8.15 -0.60
N ASP A 265 34.75 7.90 -0.64
CA ASP A 265 35.72 8.97 -0.83
C ASP A 265 35.77 9.42 -2.30
N LEU A 266 36.58 10.45 -2.55
CA LEU A 266 36.75 11.03 -3.89
C LEU A 266 37.51 10.12 -4.86
N GLN A 267 38.03 8.97 -4.40
CA GLN A 267 38.63 7.93 -5.22
C GLN A 267 37.66 6.78 -5.49
N GLY A 268 36.41 6.87 -5.02
CA GLY A 268 35.38 5.85 -5.21
C GLY A 268 35.50 4.65 -4.27
N ARG A 269 36.29 4.75 -3.20
CA ARG A 269 36.38 3.70 -2.17
C ARG A 269 35.27 3.91 -1.15
N MET A 270 34.53 2.85 -0.86
CA MET A 270 33.44 2.89 0.13
C MET A 270 34.00 3.11 1.53
N LEU A 271 33.55 4.18 2.19
CA LEU A 271 33.89 4.54 3.56
C LEU A 271 32.87 4.00 4.56
N ALA A 272 31.59 4.03 4.17
CA ALA A 272 30.48 3.52 4.97
C ALA A 272 29.35 3.06 4.04
N GLN A 273 28.51 2.17 4.53
CA GLN A 273 27.33 1.67 3.82
C GLN A 273 26.14 1.55 4.78
N ALA A 274 24.93 1.63 4.22
CA ALA A 274 23.74 1.26 4.96
C ALA A 274 23.80 -0.21 5.35
N VAL A 275 23.45 -0.48 6.62
CA VAL A 275 23.32 -1.83 7.18
C VAL A 275 22.21 -2.64 6.50
N THR A 276 21.32 -1.95 5.78
CA THR A 276 20.16 -2.50 5.05
C THR A 276 20.43 -2.80 3.57
N GLY A 277 21.69 -2.65 3.10
CA GLY A 277 22.03 -2.78 1.70
C GLY A 277 22.23 -4.23 1.25
N THR A 278 21.65 -4.59 0.10
CA THR A 278 21.80 -5.94 -0.46
C THR A 278 23.24 -6.11 -0.94
N PRO A 279 23.96 -7.22 -0.70
CA PRO A 279 25.33 -7.32 -1.22
C PRO A 279 25.42 -7.39 -2.74
N GLY A 280 24.31 -7.71 -3.42
CA GLY A 280 24.15 -7.46 -4.85
C GLY A 280 24.32 -5.97 -5.13
N HIS A 281 23.44 -5.13 -4.59
CA HIS A 281 23.46 -3.67 -4.81
C HIS A 281 24.71 -2.99 -4.25
N VAL A 282 25.18 -3.35 -3.05
CA VAL A 282 26.33 -2.70 -2.41
C VAL A 282 27.63 -2.95 -3.19
N ASN A 283 27.86 -4.20 -3.61
CA ASN A 283 29.07 -4.53 -4.36
C ASN A 283 29.03 -3.98 -5.78
N THR A 284 27.86 -4.05 -6.44
CA THR A 284 27.70 -3.50 -7.78
C THR A 284 27.73 -1.97 -7.77
N MET A 285 27.11 -1.31 -6.77
CA MET A 285 27.17 0.14 -6.54
C MET A 285 28.61 0.61 -6.28
N ALA A 286 29.42 -0.15 -5.53
CA ALA A 286 30.84 0.18 -5.37
C ALA A 286 31.60 0.21 -6.71
N LYS A 287 31.24 -0.69 -7.63
CA LYS A 287 31.79 -0.69 -8.99
C LYS A 287 31.21 0.43 -9.85
N ALA A 288 29.90 0.69 -9.74
CA ALA A 288 29.23 1.78 -10.44
C ALA A 288 29.82 3.15 -10.09
N VAL A 289 30.09 3.43 -8.81
CA VAL A 289 30.74 4.68 -8.37
C VAL A 289 32.09 4.88 -9.05
N SER A 290 32.87 3.81 -9.25
CA SER A 290 34.14 3.89 -9.99
C SER A 290 33.91 4.29 -11.46
N HIS A 291 32.89 3.73 -12.11
CA HIS A 291 32.55 4.08 -13.49
C HIS A 291 31.97 5.49 -13.64
N PHE A 292 31.20 5.96 -12.65
CA PHE A 292 30.79 7.36 -12.58
C PHE A 292 32.00 8.29 -12.50
N LEU A 293 33.03 7.94 -11.71
CA LEU A 293 34.25 8.74 -11.60
C LEU A 293 35.12 8.72 -12.87
N GLU A 294 35.16 7.61 -13.59
CA GLU A 294 35.81 7.52 -14.91
C GLU A 294 35.13 8.45 -15.93
N ARG A 295 33.79 8.53 -15.89
CA ARG A 295 33.01 9.36 -16.82
C ARG A 295 32.92 10.82 -16.41
N PHE A 296 32.75 11.08 -15.12
CA PHE A 296 32.58 12.38 -14.49
C PHE A 296 33.62 12.51 -13.37
N PRO A 297 34.85 12.95 -13.68
CA PRO A 297 35.86 13.18 -12.65
C PRO A 297 35.37 14.18 -11.61
N VAL A 298 35.76 14.03 -10.34
CA VAL A 298 35.35 14.93 -9.23
C VAL A 298 35.61 16.40 -9.55
N THR A 299 36.67 16.69 -10.30
CA THR A 299 37.06 18.04 -10.74
C THR A 299 36.04 18.69 -11.68
N SER A 300 35.19 17.90 -12.33
CA SER A 300 34.12 18.35 -13.21
C SER A 300 32.76 18.46 -12.52
N MET A 301 32.66 18.02 -11.26
CA MET A 301 31.42 18.03 -10.48
C MET A 301 31.20 19.37 -9.78
N GLN A 302 29.94 19.76 -9.62
CA GLN A 302 29.52 20.93 -8.85
C GLN A 302 28.44 20.59 -7.80
N PRO A 303 28.24 21.43 -6.78
CA PRO A 303 27.14 21.27 -5.84
C PRO A 303 25.79 21.18 -6.57
N GLY A 304 24.95 20.23 -6.15
CA GLY A 304 23.63 19.98 -6.74
C GLY A 304 23.62 18.95 -7.88
N ASP A 305 24.78 18.63 -8.47
CA ASP A 305 24.86 17.57 -9.48
C ASP A 305 24.35 16.23 -8.92
N VAL A 306 23.58 15.51 -9.73
CA VAL A 306 23.15 14.14 -9.44
C VAL A 306 23.33 13.33 -10.71
N PHE A 307 24.00 12.19 -10.61
CA PHE A 307 24.29 11.30 -11.72
C PHE A 307 23.49 10.01 -11.61
N VAL A 308 23.11 9.41 -12.75
CA VAL A 308 22.28 8.21 -12.80
C VAL A 308 22.74 7.25 -13.90
N THR A 309 22.55 5.94 -13.67
CA THR A 309 22.65 4.87 -14.66
C THR A 309 21.84 3.66 -14.20
N ASN A 310 21.29 2.87 -15.13
CA ASN A 310 20.79 1.52 -14.85
C ASN A 310 21.48 0.47 -15.73
N ASP A 311 22.62 0.83 -16.31
CA ASP A 311 23.37 -0.01 -17.22
C ASP A 311 23.99 -1.22 -16.47
N PRO A 312 23.55 -2.45 -16.76
CA PRO A 312 23.97 -3.63 -16.00
C PRO A 312 25.45 -3.92 -16.14
N TRP A 313 26.07 -3.52 -17.26
CA TRP A 313 27.49 -3.70 -17.51
C TRP A 313 28.36 -2.67 -16.79
N MET A 314 27.73 -1.66 -16.21
CA MET A 314 28.39 -0.58 -15.49
C MET A 314 28.08 -0.60 -13.99
N GLY A 315 27.53 -1.70 -13.47
CA GLY A 315 27.41 -1.92 -12.04
C GLY A 315 25.99 -1.86 -11.47
N THR A 316 24.96 -2.16 -12.27
CA THR A 316 23.59 -2.35 -11.74
C THR A 316 23.14 -3.81 -11.75
N GLY A 317 23.85 -4.70 -12.45
CA GLY A 317 23.56 -6.14 -12.50
C GLY A 317 22.37 -6.48 -13.41
N HIS A 318 21.32 -5.67 -13.41
CA HIS A 318 20.19 -5.76 -14.34
C HIS A 318 19.52 -4.37 -14.53
N LEU A 319 18.60 -4.25 -15.50
CA LEU A 319 18.05 -2.93 -15.88
C LEU A 319 17.13 -2.30 -14.84
N PHE A 320 16.55 -3.06 -13.92
CA PHE A 320 15.61 -2.48 -12.95
C PHE A 320 16.33 -1.71 -11.84
N ASP A 321 17.62 -1.98 -11.63
CA ASP A 321 18.41 -1.30 -10.62
C ASP A 321 18.99 0.01 -11.18
N PHE A 322 18.60 1.13 -10.58
CA PHE A 322 19.13 2.46 -10.88
C PHE A 322 20.09 2.88 -9.79
N VAL A 323 21.33 3.15 -10.17
CA VAL A 323 22.34 3.71 -9.29
C VAL A 323 22.38 5.22 -9.48
N VAL A 324 22.20 5.94 -8.38
CA VAL A 324 22.29 7.39 -8.31
C VAL A 324 23.50 7.80 -7.48
N VAL A 325 24.31 8.74 -7.97
CA VAL A 325 25.51 9.25 -7.29
C VAL A 325 25.45 10.77 -7.19
N SER A 326 25.76 11.31 -6.02
CA SER A 326 25.80 12.75 -5.75
C SER A 326 27.06 13.16 -4.99
N PRO A 327 27.78 14.21 -5.39
CA PRO A 327 28.92 14.74 -4.65
C PRO A 327 28.47 15.56 -3.43
N ALA A 328 29.09 15.29 -2.29
CA ALA A 328 28.88 16.04 -1.05
C ALA A 328 30.00 17.08 -0.86
N TYR A 329 29.62 18.32 -0.56
CA TYR A 329 30.55 19.43 -0.36
C TYR A 329 30.57 19.89 1.10
N TYR A 330 31.76 20.17 1.61
CA TYR A 330 31.95 20.84 2.89
C TYR A 330 32.82 22.07 2.69
N ARG A 331 32.31 23.25 3.08
CA ARG A 331 33.00 24.55 2.92
C ARG A 331 33.53 24.79 1.48
N GLY A 332 32.69 24.48 0.49
CA GLY A 332 33.00 24.70 -0.93
C GLY A 332 33.97 23.69 -1.56
N LYS A 333 34.33 22.62 -0.86
CA LYS A 333 35.18 21.54 -1.41
C LYS A 333 34.43 20.22 -1.43
N ALA A 334 34.51 19.48 -2.53
CA ALA A 334 34.03 18.11 -2.60
C ALA A 334 34.76 17.29 -1.53
N THR A 335 34.01 16.55 -0.72
CA THR A 335 34.54 15.85 0.47
C THR A 335 34.20 14.37 0.45
N ALA A 336 33.05 13.99 -0.13
CA ALA A 336 32.62 12.60 -0.28
C ALA A 336 31.69 12.47 -1.49
N LEU A 337 31.38 11.23 -1.86
CA LEU A 337 30.29 10.90 -2.78
C LEU A 337 29.25 10.08 -2.01
N PHE A 338 27.97 10.36 -2.25
CA PHE A 338 26.87 9.53 -1.78
C PHE A 338 26.33 8.76 -2.97
N ALA A 339 26.09 7.47 -2.78
CA ALA A 339 25.45 6.64 -3.78
C ALA A 339 24.26 5.89 -3.18
N SER A 340 23.25 5.66 -4.00
CA SER A 340 22.10 4.82 -3.68
C SER A 340 21.72 3.99 -4.89
N THR A 341 21.35 2.74 -4.65
CA THR A 341 20.67 1.92 -5.65
C THR A 341 19.20 1.80 -5.28
N CYS A 342 18.32 2.13 -6.21
CA CYS A 342 16.88 1.84 -6.12
C CYS A 342 16.50 0.82 -7.19
N HIS A 343 15.52 -0.02 -6.86
CA HIS A 343 14.98 -1.00 -7.79
C HIS A 343 13.63 -0.48 -8.30
N MET A 344 13.56 -0.19 -9.59
CA MET A 344 12.34 0.30 -10.20
C MET A 344 11.32 -0.81 -10.37
N ILE A 345 10.05 -0.48 -10.18
CA ILE A 345 8.94 -1.42 -10.41
C ILE A 345 8.76 -1.78 -11.90
N ASP A 346 9.21 -0.91 -12.81
CA ASP A 346 9.11 -1.13 -14.24
C ASP A 346 10.14 -0.33 -15.04
N VAL A 347 10.72 -0.96 -16.06
CA VAL A 347 11.61 -0.35 -17.06
C VAL A 347 11.12 -0.54 -18.49
N GLY A 348 9.88 -1.02 -18.66
CA GLY A 348 9.31 -1.36 -19.96
C GLY A 348 9.71 -2.76 -20.43
N GLY A 349 9.91 -2.91 -21.74
CA GLY A 349 10.32 -4.16 -22.36
C GLY A 349 9.34 -5.32 -22.08
N ARG A 350 9.88 -6.54 -22.01
CA ARG A 350 9.13 -7.76 -21.63
C ARG A 350 8.78 -7.82 -20.14
N GLY A 351 9.20 -6.83 -19.35
CA GLY A 351 9.02 -6.81 -17.90
C GLY A 351 9.88 -7.84 -17.18
N PHE A 352 9.51 -8.16 -15.93
CA PHE A 352 10.27 -9.07 -15.07
C PHE A 352 10.09 -10.53 -15.53
N SER A 353 10.83 -10.91 -16.57
CA SER A 353 10.72 -12.21 -17.24
C SER A 353 12.09 -12.73 -17.66
N ALA A 354 12.31 -14.04 -17.52
CA ALA A 354 13.49 -14.73 -18.02
C ALA A 354 13.40 -15.09 -19.52
N GLU A 355 12.33 -14.70 -20.21
CA GLU A 355 12.14 -14.99 -21.63
C GLU A 355 12.93 -14.07 -22.56
N ALA A 356 13.38 -12.91 -22.07
CA ALA A 356 14.16 -11.97 -22.86
C ALA A 356 15.44 -12.66 -23.34
N ARG A 357 15.68 -12.62 -24.66
CA ARG A 357 16.88 -13.22 -25.27
C ARG A 357 17.99 -12.20 -25.47
N SER A 358 17.71 -10.94 -25.19
CA SER A 358 18.61 -9.82 -25.34
C SER A 358 18.24 -8.72 -24.37
N ILE A 359 19.24 -7.98 -23.89
CA ILE A 359 19.05 -6.79 -23.03
C ILE A 359 18.13 -5.74 -23.69
N TYR A 360 18.09 -5.67 -25.03
CA TYR A 360 17.21 -4.74 -25.75
C TYR A 360 15.73 -5.12 -25.66
N GLU A 361 15.42 -6.32 -25.19
CA GLU A 361 14.05 -6.78 -24.92
C GLU A 361 13.63 -6.52 -23.47
N GLU A 362 14.58 -6.25 -22.57
CA GLU A 362 14.33 -6.15 -21.12
C GLU A 362 13.81 -4.77 -20.71
N GLY A 363 14.09 -3.72 -21.47
CA GLY A 363 13.55 -2.38 -21.23
C GLY A 363 14.50 -1.25 -21.55
N VAL A 364 14.21 -0.08 -20.98
CA VAL A 364 14.99 1.13 -21.17
C VAL A 364 16.33 1.03 -20.45
N ARG A 365 17.41 1.35 -21.18
CA ARG A 365 18.77 1.45 -20.65
C ARG A 365 19.23 2.89 -20.70
N ILE A 366 19.48 3.45 -19.52
CA ILE A 366 20.03 4.76 -19.26
C ILE A 366 21.54 4.62 -19.05
N PRO A 367 22.38 5.17 -19.95
CA PRO A 367 23.82 5.22 -19.73
C PRO A 367 24.15 6.18 -18.58
N HIS A 368 25.42 6.32 -18.22
CA HIS A 368 25.82 7.35 -17.25
C HIS A 368 25.51 8.76 -17.75
N MET A 369 24.59 9.45 -17.07
CA MET A 369 24.19 10.82 -17.36
C MET A 369 23.92 11.61 -16.08
N LYS A 370 23.79 12.94 -16.24
CA LYS A 370 23.29 13.81 -15.17
C LYS A 370 21.77 13.73 -15.10
N LEU A 371 21.27 13.24 -13.96
CA LEU A 371 19.88 13.40 -13.53
C LEU A 371 19.62 14.85 -13.11
N ARG A 372 20.60 15.49 -12.44
CA ARG A 372 20.58 16.94 -12.15
C ARG A 372 21.91 17.57 -12.54
N ASP A 373 21.84 18.75 -13.14
CA ASP A 373 22.99 19.61 -13.42
C ASP A 373 22.90 20.85 -12.53
N GLY A 374 23.62 20.83 -11.41
CA GLY A 374 23.33 21.69 -10.27
C GLY A 374 21.87 21.54 -9.83
N ASP A 375 21.14 22.64 -9.65
CA ASP A 375 19.74 22.57 -9.21
C ASP A 375 18.75 22.16 -10.30
N GLN A 376 19.18 22.05 -11.56
CA GLN A 376 18.31 21.79 -12.69
C GLN A 376 18.09 20.29 -12.90
N LEU A 377 16.84 19.84 -12.76
CA LEU A 377 16.44 18.45 -13.01
C LEU A 377 16.31 18.18 -14.50
N ASN A 378 16.89 17.07 -14.95
CA ASN A 378 16.87 16.65 -16.34
C ASN A 378 15.51 16.01 -16.70
N GLN A 379 14.58 16.86 -17.13
CA GLN A 379 13.23 16.43 -17.53
C GLN A 379 13.22 15.46 -18.72
N VAL A 380 14.25 15.50 -19.58
CA VAL A 380 14.33 14.60 -20.74
C VAL A 380 14.46 13.15 -20.30
N ILE A 381 15.29 12.87 -19.27
CA ILE A 381 15.45 11.52 -18.72
C ILE A 381 14.13 11.04 -18.13
N LEU A 382 13.47 11.89 -17.33
CA LEU A 382 12.19 11.55 -16.71
C LEU A 382 11.12 11.26 -17.76
N SER A 383 11.01 12.09 -18.79
CA SER A 383 10.07 11.86 -19.89
C SER A 383 10.35 10.56 -20.65
N ILE A 384 11.61 10.19 -20.83
CA ILE A 384 11.98 8.91 -21.45
C ILE A 384 11.54 7.73 -20.56
N LEU A 385 11.79 7.80 -19.26
CA LEU A 385 11.43 6.74 -18.32
C LEU A 385 9.91 6.61 -18.15
N GLU A 386 9.21 7.72 -17.97
CA GLU A 386 7.75 7.78 -17.88
C GLU A 386 7.10 7.21 -19.16
N ALA A 387 7.61 7.57 -20.35
CA ALA A 387 7.05 7.09 -21.62
C ALA A 387 7.27 5.59 -21.88
N ASN A 388 8.30 4.99 -21.28
CA ASN A 388 8.64 3.57 -21.46
C ASN A 388 8.17 2.69 -20.31
N SER A 389 7.48 3.26 -19.31
CA SER A 389 6.96 2.53 -18.15
C SER A 389 5.43 2.39 -18.22
N ARG A 390 4.95 1.23 -17.80
CA ARG A 390 3.54 0.93 -17.52
C ARG A 390 3.07 1.59 -16.21
N ASN A 391 4.01 2.00 -15.36
CA ASN A 391 3.78 2.66 -14.06
C ASN A 391 4.59 3.99 -14.00
N PRO A 392 4.23 5.01 -14.80
CA PRO A 392 5.06 6.20 -14.99
C PRO A 392 5.18 7.07 -13.72
N VAL A 393 4.12 7.13 -12.90
CA VAL A 393 4.12 7.94 -11.67
C VAL A 393 5.04 7.34 -10.62
N GLU A 394 4.97 6.02 -10.45
CA GLU A 394 5.77 5.25 -9.51
C GLU A 394 7.25 5.27 -9.89
N VAL A 395 7.58 5.06 -11.17
CA VAL A 395 8.98 5.12 -11.67
C VAL A 395 9.62 6.48 -11.42
N LYS A 396 8.86 7.57 -11.59
CA LYS A 396 9.35 8.91 -11.25
C LYS A 396 9.55 9.10 -9.76
N GLY A 397 8.68 8.53 -8.93
CA GLY A 397 8.81 8.54 -7.47
C GLY A 397 9.97 7.70 -6.95
N ASP A 398 10.30 6.59 -7.62
CA ASP A 398 11.43 5.73 -7.25
C ASP A 398 12.79 6.38 -7.56
N LEU A 399 12.84 7.29 -8.53
CA LEU A 399 14.08 7.94 -9.00
C LEU A 399 14.40 9.28 -8.30
N LEU A 400 13.38 10.03 -7.88
CA LEU A 400 13.50 11.37 -7.27
C LEU A 400 13.40 11.30 -5.75
#